data_AF-A0A1S1N097-F1
#
_entry.id   AF-A0A1S1N097-F1
#
_cell.length_a   1.000
_cell.length_b   1.000
_cell.length_c   1.000
_cell.angle_alpha   90.00
_cell.angle_beta   90.00
_cell.angle_gamma   90.00
#
_symmetry.space_group_name_H-M   'P 1'
#
loop_
_entity.id
_entity.type
_entity.pdbx_description
1 polymer ?
#
loop_
_entity_poly.entity_id
_entity_poly.type
_entity_poly.pdbx_seq_one_letter_code
_entity_poly.pdbx_strand_id
1 'polypeptide(L)'
;MGSPREYTEHMYEVYFEVGEHENMALRTFEEYLGPDRLGFITPMDHGYLLKVPLQAVPDLVISLSEKNIAVYQVVRFARSKEVWR
;
A
#
# COMPACT_ATOMS: atom_id res chain seq x y z
N MET A 1 -22.35 -9.46 -1.81
CA MET A 1 -21.62 -8.29 -2.36
C MET A 1 -20.15 -8.54 -2.16
N GLY A 2 -19.34 -8.44 -3.21
CA GLY A 2 -17.96 -8.93 -3.20
C GLY A 2 -17.62 -9.75 -4.45
N SER A 3 -17.88 -9.22 -5.64
CA SER A 3 -17.27 -9.79 -6.85
C SER A 3 -15.79 -9.38 -6.92
N PRO A 4 -14.88 -10.21 -7.46
CA PRO A 4 -13.47 -9.86 -7.63
C PRO A 4 -13.23 -8.51 -8.34
N ARG A 5 -14.14 -8.10 -9.25
CA ARG A 5 -14.08 -6.80 -9.94
C ARG A 5 -14.35 -5.60 -9.02
N GLU A 6 -15.24 -5.74 -8.04
CA GLU A 6 -15.55 -4.66 -7.08
C GLU A 6 -14.34 -4.37 -6.16
N TYR A 7 -13.42 -5.32 -5.99
CA TYR A 7 -12.17 -5.11 -5.24
C TYR A 7 -11.04 -4.46 -6.06
N THR A 8 -11.16 -4.45 -7.39
CA THR A 8 -10.13 -3.92 -8.30
C THR A 8 -10.29 -2.42 -8.51
N GLU A 9 -11.53 -1.92 -8.53
CA GLU A 9 -11.80 -0.50 -8.86
C GLU A 9 -11.76 0.41 -7.63
N HIS A 10 -12.05 -0.09 -6.44
CA HIS A 10 -12.16 0.72 -5.24
C HIS A 10 -10.83 0.84 -4.50
N MET A 11 -10.46 2.08 -4.18
CA MET A 11 -9.29 2.39 -3.36
C MET A 11 -9.63 2.27 -1.87
N TYR A 12 -8.65 1.85 -1.08
CA TYR A 12 -8.74 1.74 0.36
C TYR A 12 -7.53 2.40 1.00
N GLU A 13 -7.75 3.00 2.16
CA GLU A 13 -6.69 3.45 3.04
C GLU A 13 -6.16 2.24 3.81
N VAL A 14 -4.93 1.83 3.49
CA VAL A 14 -4.27 0.66 4.05
C VAL A 14 -2.97 1.10 4.70
N TYR A 15 -2.86 0.86 6.00
CA TYR A 15 -1.65 1.12 6.77
C TYR A 15 -0.75 -0.10 6.79
N PHE A 16 0.51 0.12 6.44
CA PHE A 16 1.58 -0.86 6.52
C PHE A 16 2.54 -0.43 7.62
N GLU A 17 2.62 -1.21 8.70
CA GLU A 17 3.72 -1.09 9.66
C GLU A 17 4.86 -1.98 9.20
N VAL A 18 6.04 -1.38 9.03
CA VAL A 18 7.18 -2.03 8.39
C VAL A 18 8.47 -1.73 9.14
N GLY A 19 9.42 -2.65 9.08
CA GLY A 19 10.79 -2.45 9.53
C GLY A 19 11.52 -1.52 8.59
N GLU A 20 11.26 -0.21 8.69
CA GLU A 20 11.88 0.80 7.84
C GLU A 20 13.40 0.88 8.10
N HIS A 21 14.15 0.95 7.01
CA HIS A 21 15.59 1.15 6.98
C HIS A 21 15.94 1.94 5.72
N GLU A 22 16.58 3.10 5.87
CA GLU A 22 17.06 3.96 4.77
C GLU A 22 16.02 4.33 3.69
N ASN A 23 14.74 4.42 4.06
CA ASN A 23 13.61 4.69 3.14
C ASN A 23 13.38 3.58 2.09
N MET A 24 13.86 2.36 2.34
CA MET A 24 13.67 1.26 1.39
C MET A 24 12.19 0.89 1.22
N ALA A 25 11.37 1.01 2.27
CA ALA A 25 9.94 0.71 2.15
C ALA A 25 9.22 1.80 1.36
N LEU A 26 9.53 3.08 1.62
CA LEU A 26 9.03 4.20 0.81
C LEU A 26 9.35 4.01 -0.67
N ARG A 27 10.62 3.78 -1.02
CA ARG A 27 11.03 3.58 -2.42
C ARG A 27 10.28 2.42 -3.07
N THR A 28 10.06 1.34 -2.33
CA THR A 28 9.27 0.20 -2.82
C THR A 28 7.84 0.58 -3.15
N PHE A 29 7.21 1.39 -2.31
CA PHE A 29 5.86 1.90 -2.56
C PHE A 29 5.81 2.88 -3.72
N GLU A 30 6.78 3.79 -3.82
CA GLU A 30 6.89 4.73 -4.93
C GLU A 30 7.10 4.02 -6.27
N GLU A 31 7.97 3.00 -6.31
CA GLU A 31 8.21 2.15 -7.48
C GLU A 31 6.93 1.41 -7.93
N TYR A 32 6.17 0.86 -6.98
CA TYR A 32 4.93 0.14 -7.30
C TYR A 32 3.83 1.09 -7.81
N LEU A 33 3.67 2.25 -7.17
CA LEU A 33 2.60 3.19 -7.48
C LEU A 33 2.86 4.00 -8.75
N GLY A 34 4.13 4.27 -9.05
CA GLY A 34 4.57 5.13 -10.13
C GLY A 34 4.43 6.63 -9.81
N PRO A 35 5.00 7.49 -10.67
CA PRO A 35 5.12 8.93 -10.41
C PRO A 35 3.78 9.66 -10.25
N ASP A 36 2.72 9.19 -10.92
CA ASP A 36 1.40 9.83 -10.90
C ASP A 36 0.65 9.65 -9.57
N ARG A 37 1.12 8.72 -8.72
CA ARG A 37 0.39 8.27 -7.52
C ARG A 37 1.20 8.42 -6.24
N LEU A 38 2.32 9.15 -6.26
CA LEU A 38 3.14 9.40 -5.06
C LEU A 38 2.36 10.10 -3.94
N GLY A 39 1.39 10.95 -4.29
CA GLY A 39 0.49 11.60 -3.33
C GLY A 39 -0.46 10.64 -2.58
N PHE A 40 -0.45 9.35 -2.90
CA PHE A 40 -1.21 8.31 -2.20
C PHE A 40 -0.46 7.69 -1.03
N ILE A 41 0.79 8.09 -0.81
CA ILE A 41 1.62 7.64 0.31
C ILE A 41 1.62 8.74 1.37
N THR A 42 1.25 8.40 2.59
CA THR A 42 1.37 9.28 3.76
C THR A 42 2.29 8.61 4.79
N PRO A 43 3.46 9.19 5.10
CA PRO A 43 4.34 8.70 6.15
C PRO A 43 3.67 8.73 7.53
N MET A 44 3.95 7.73 8.35
CA MET A 44 3.50 7.57 9.73
C MET A 44 4.69 7.14 10.60
N ASP A 45 4.57 7.22 11.93
CA ASP A 45 5.69 6.98 12.86
C ASP A 45 6.42 5.63 12.68
N HIS A 46 5.70 4.58 12.29
CA HIS A 46 6.24 3.22 12.13
C HIS A 46 5.95 2.59 10.75
N GLY A 47 5.62 3.42 9.76
CA GLY A 47 5.32 2.91 8.42
C GLY A 47 4.56 3.90 7.57
N TYR A 48 3.65 3.40 6.73
CA TYR A 48 3.03 4.21 5.67
C TYR A 48 1.55 3.89 5.51
N LEU A 49 0.75 4.94 5.36
CA LEU A 49 -0.62 4.84 4.93
C LEU A 49 -0.69 5.01 3.40
N LEU A 50 -1.20 4.00 2.72
CA LEU A 50 -1.34 3.97 1.26
C LEU A 50 -2.81 4.03 0.86
N LYS A 51 -3.10 4.71 -0.26
CA LYS A 51 -4.37 4.56 -0.96
C LYS A 51 -4.20 3.62 -2.15
N VAL A 52 -4.71 2.39 -2.02
CA VAL A 52 -4.52 1.31 -3.02
C VAL A 52 -5.74 0.40 -3.14
N PRO A 53 -5.91 -0.34 -4.24
CA PRO A 53 -6.86 -1.45 -4.30
C PRO A 53 -6.46 -2.54 -3.32
N LEU A 54 -7.43 -3.28 -2.76
CA LEU A 54 -7.10 -4.39 -1.84
C LEU A 54 -6.30 -5.50 -2.52
N GLN A 55 -6.44 -5.64 -3.83
CA GLN A 55 -5.68 -6.60 -4.63
C GLN A 55 -4.18 -6.25 -4.75
N ALA A 56 -3.81 -4.99 -4.57
CA ALA A 56 -2.40 -4.58 -4.59
C ALA A 56 -1.67 -4.95 -3.29
N VAL A 57 -2.40 -5.17 -2.19
CA VAL A 57 -1.81 -5.41 -0.87
C VAL A 57 -0.91 -6.66 -0.85
N PRO A 58 -1.32 -7.84 -1.36
CA PRO A 58 -0.43 -9.00 -1.45
C PRO A 58 0.84 -8.73 -2.24
N ASP A 59 0.75 -8.06 -3.39
CA ASP A 59 1.91 -7.75 -4.24
C ASP A 59 2.90 -6.83 -3.53
N LEU A 60 2.38 -5.81 -2.82
CA LEU A 60 3.19 -4.91 -2.01
C LEU A 60 3.91 -5.65 -0.87
N VAL A 61 3.22 -6.55 -0.18
CA VAL A 61 3.84 -7.38 0.88
C VAL A 61 4.95 -8.26 0.32
N ILE A 62 4.73 -8.87 -0.85
CA ILE A 62 5.75 -9.67 -1.55
C ILE A 62 6.96 -8.78 -1.89
N SER A 63 6.74 -7.62 -2.51
CA SER A 63 7.82 -6.71 -2.92
C SER A 63 8.67 -6.21 -1.74
N LEU A 64 8.03 -5.90 -0.60
CA LEU A 64 8.74 -5.56 0.63
C LEU A 64 9.57 -6.76 1.14
N SER A 65 9.00 -7.95 1.12
CA SER A 65 9.64 -9.18 1.61
C SER A 65 10.85 -9.57 0.76
N GLU A 66 10.77 -9.43 -0.56
CA GLU A 66 11.89 -9.67 -1.49
C GLU A 66 13.07 -8.74 -1.22
N LYS A 67 12.80 -7.54 -0.69
CA LYS A 67 13.80 -6.55 -0.27
C LYS A 67 14.23 -6.70 1.20
N ASN A 68 13.85 -7.81 1.85
CA ASN A 68 14.10 -8.10 3.28
C ASN A 68 13.56 -7.04 4.24
N ILE A 69 12.46 -6.38 3.88
CA ILE A 69 11.77 -5.42 4.74
C ILE A 69 10.70 -6.20 5.52
N ALA A 70 10.79 -6.17 6.85
CA ALA A 70 9.79 -6.81 7.70
C ALA A 70 8.44 -6.10 7.59
N VAL A 71 7.35 -6.86 7.50
CA VAL A 71 5.97 -6.34 7.60
C VAL A 71 5.39 -6.82 8.92
N TYR A 72 5.15 -5.90 9.85
CA TYR A 72 4.64 -6.22 11.18
C TYR A 72 3.11 -6.30 11.22
N GLN A 73 2.46 -5.38 10.51
CA GLN A 73 1.01 -5.39 10.36
C GLN A 73 0.55 -4.71 9.07
N VAL A 74 -0.60 -5.15 8.59
CA VAL A 74 -1.34 -4.53 7.49
C VAL A 74 -2.78 -4.31 7.93
N VAL A 75 -3.19 -3.05 8.02
CA VAL A 75 -4.51 -2.66 8.56
C VAL A 75 -5.28 -1.88 7.51
N ARG A 76 -6.48 -2.35 7.16
CA ARG A 76 -7.41 -1.61 6.29
C ARG A 76 -8.30 -0.71 7.14
N PHE A 77 -8.21 0.61 6.97
CA PHE A 77 -9.02 1.57 7.72
C PHE A 77 -10.37 1.86 7.07
N ALA A 78 -10.33 2.41 5.86
CA ALA A 78 -11.52 2.93 5.21
C ALA A 78 -11.48 2.73 3.69
N ARG A 79 -12.65 2.81 3.06
CA ARG A 79 -12.75 2.91 1.61
C ARG A 79 -12.53 4.37 1.22
N SER A 80 -11.59 4.62 0.31
CA SER A 80 -11.36 5.95 -0.27
C SER A 80 -12.48 6.28 -1.28
N LYS A 81 -12.71 7.57 -1.51
CA LYS A 81 -13.60 8.06 -2.58
C LYS A 81 -12.96 7.94 -3.97
N GLU A 82 -11.67 7.68 -4.03
CA GLU A 82 -10.91 7.50 -5.26
C GLU A 82 -11.17 6.14 -5.90
N VAL A 83 -11.02 6.08 -7.22
CA VAL A 83 -11.17 4.86 -8.02
C VAL A 83 -9.85 4.62 -8.74
N TRP A 84 -9.38 3.37 -8.72
CA TRP A 84 -8.18 2.98 -9.45
C TRP A 84 -8.50 2.99 -10.96
N ARG A 85 -7.90 3.94 -11.70
CA ARG A 85 -7.94 4.04 -13.16
C ARG A 85 -6.53 4.06 -13.72
#